data_AF-A0A9D6E4N8-F1
#
_entry.id   AF-A0A9D6E4N8-F1
#
_cell.length_a   1.000
_cell.length_b   1.000
_cell.length_c   1.000
_cell.angle_alpha   90.00
_cell.angle_beta   90.00
_cell.angle_gamma   90.00
#
_symmetry.space_group_name_H-M   'P 1'
#
loop_
_entity.id
_entity.type
_entity.pdbx_description
1 polymer ?
#
loop_
_entity_poly.entity_id
_entity_poly.type
_entity_poly.pdbx_seq_one_letter_code
_entity_poly.pdbx_strand_id
1 'polypeptide(L)'
;MTRKKRGQRSANEGIQARDVKAEVIAVGRGAHAVKTDGHSGGSVTITLGAGATFTGDVVTAQRVERTLRVAQGVASPQLRRSLEELIGQTGKLLERLEPAERQNEVARSLETLVEEASKPTPDKRWYQLSSEGLIDAAKTVAALTEPVTSAVKAVLALLL
;
A
#
# COMPACT_ATOMS: atom_id res chain seq x y z
N MET A 1 -14.04 36.68 65.65
CA MET A 1 -13.38 35.37 65.46
C MET A 1 -14.11 34.63 64.35
N THR A 2 -13.57 34.63 63.12
CA THR A 2 -14.22 33.99 61.97
C THR A 2 -13.14 33.35 61.09
N ARG A 3 -13.23 32.03 60.84
CA ARG A 3 -12.37 31.29 59.90
C ARG A 3 -13.15 30.11 59.31
N LYS A 4 -12.68 29.66 58.12
CA LYS A 4 -13.06 28.48 57.28
C LYS A 4 -14.27 28.73 56.34
N LYS A 5 -14.26 28.40 55.04
CA LYS A 5 -13.44 27.57 54.10
C LYS A 5 -13.45 28.26 52.71
N ARG A 6 -12.32 28.37 51.98
CA ARG A 6 -11.78 27.49 50.90
C ARG A 6 -12.75 27.17 49.75
N GLY A 7 -12.39 27.59 48.53
CA GLY A 7 -13.00 27.10 47.28
C GLY A 7 -12.76 27.98 46.04
N GLN A 8 -11.51 28.20 45.63
CA GLN A 8 -11.16 28.71 44.29
C GLN A 8 -10.99 27.53 43.32
N ARG A 9 -11.66 27.57 42.16
CA ARG A 9 -11.12 27.31 40.80
C ARG A 9 -12.27 27.21 39.79
N SER A 10 -12.57 28.34 39.15
CA SER A 10 -13.15 28.36 37.80
C SER A 10 -12.08 27.98 36.81
N ALA A 11 -12.36 27.01 35.94
CA ALA A 11 -11.75 26.97 34.62
C ALA A 11 -12.54 26.04 33.69
N ASN A 12 -12.95 26.65 32.58
CA ASN A 12 -12.90 26.11 31.23
C ASN A 12 -14.15 25.38 30.71
N GLU A 13 -14.96 26.20 30.05
CA GLU A 13 -15.97 25.89 29.06
C GLU A 13 -15.48 24.89 28.00
N GLY A 14 -16.43 24.06 27.56
CA GLY A 14 -16.26 23.12 26.47
C GLY A 14 -16.04 23.82 25.13
N ILE A 15 -15.06 23.33 24.39
CA ILE A 15 -14.95 23.59 22.96
C ILE A 15 -15.54 22.39 22.24
N GLN A 16 -16.77 22.55 21.75
CA GLN A 16 -17.36 21.68 20.74
C GLN A 16 -16.78 22.01 19.35
N ALA A 17 -16.65 20.95 18.55
CA ALA A 17 -16.64 20.93 17.09
C ALA A 17 -15.65 21.86 16.36
N ARG A 18 -14.51 21.27 15.96
CA ARG A 18 -13.80 21.68 14.74
C ARG A 18 -13.46 20.46 13.91
N ASP A 19 -14.32 20.21 12.94
CA ASP A 19 -13.97 19.92 11.54
C ASP A 19 -12.49 19.54 11.34
N VAL A 20 -12.19 18.24 11.41
CA VAL A 20 -10.88 17.73 10.98
C VAL A 20 -10.91 17.63 9.47
N LYS A 21 -10.73 18.78 8.80
CA LYS A 21 -10.26 18.79 7.41
C LYS A 21 -8.93 18.06 7.39
N ALA A 22 -8.91 16.91 6.72
CA ALA A 22 -7.69 16.20 6.36
C ALA A 22 -6.86 17.11 5.43
N GLU A 23 -6.00 17.93 6.03
CA GLU A 23 -4.97 18.67 5.31
C GLU A 23 -3.88 17.65 4.92
N VAL A 24 -3.86 17.31 3.64
CA VAL A 24 -2.83 16.47 3.03
C VAL A 24 -1.52 17.24 3.06
N ILE A 25 -0.70 16.99 4.09
CA ILE A 25 0.66 17.50 4.15
C ILE A 25 1.50 16.65 3.19
N ALA A 26 1.78 17.21 2.01
CA ALA A 26 2.80 16.71 1.11
C ALA A 26 4.18 16.89 1.78
N VAL A 27 4.64 15.89 2.53
CA VAL A 27 6.04 15.79 2.96
C VAL A 27 6.72 14.70 2.16
N GLY A 28 7.60 15.15 1.26
CA GLY A 28 8.54 14.27 0.60
C GLY A 28 9.57 13.71 1.57
N ARG A 29 10.09 12.53 1.19
CA ARG A 29 11.24 11.77 1.72
C ARG A 29 10.90 10.65 2.71
N GLY A 30 11.08 9.43 2.21
CA GLY A 30 11.32 8.23 2.99
C GLY A 30 10.05 7.57 3.50
N ALA A 31 9.75 6.38 2.98
CA ALA A 31 8.74 5.50 3.56
C ALA A 31 9.10 5.25 5.04
N HIS A 32 8.31 5.81 5.96
CA HIS A 32 8.40 5.54 7.39
C HIS A 32 7.52 4.32 7.68
N ALA A 33 8.14 3.13 7.76
CA ALA A 33 7.49 1.96 8.32
C ALA A 33 7.25 2.20 9.83
N VAL A 34 6.01 2.41 10.23
CA VAL A 34 5.63 2.45 11.65
C VAL A 34 5.57 1.01 12.13
N LYS A 35 6.61 0.58 12.85
CA LYS A 35 6.69 -0.73 13.47
C LYS A 35 5.88 -0.71 14.76
N THR A 36 4.75 -1.42 14.80
CA THR A 36 4.00 -1.64 16.05
C THR A 36 4.59 -2.87 16.75
N ASP A 37 5.17 -2.69 17.93
CA ASP A 37 5.75 -3.78 18.73
C ASP A 37 4.66 -4.76 19.20
N GLY A 38 4.84 -6.06 18.92
CA GLY A 38 4.01 -7.12 19.50
C GLY A 38 4.08 -8.43 18.74
N HIS A 39 4.85 -9.40 19.26
CA HIS A 39 4.91 -10.77 18.73
C HIS A 39 3.58 -11.50 18.95
N SER A 40 2.66 -11.39 17.99
CA SER A 40 1.55 -12.31 17.69
C SER A 40 0.88 -11.82 16.40
N GLY A 41 1.19 -12.43 15.23
CA GLY A 41 0.47 -12.18 13.97
C GLY A 41 0.23 -10.71 13.61
N GLY A 42 1.20 -9.83 13.85
CA GLY A 42 1.00 -8.39 13.70
C GLY A 42 0.80 -7.98 12.24
N SER A 43 -0.18 -7.12 11.98
CA SER A 43 -0.25 -6.39 10.71
C SER A 43 0.67 -5.17 10.77
N VAL A 44 1.27 -4.83 9.63
CA VAL A 44 2.11 -3.64 9.46
C VAL A 44 1.47 -2.77 8.41
N THR A 45 1.45 -1.46 8.67
CA THR A 45 1.02 -0.47 7.69
C THR A 45 2.24 0.14 7.02
N ILE A 46 2.29 0.08 5.70
CA ILE A 46 3.32 0.73 4.88
C ILE A 46 2.69 1.83 4.02
N THR A 47 3.48 2.83 3.68
CA THR A 47 3.09 3.87 2.72
C THR A 47 3.49 3.45 1.32
N LEU A 48 2.53 3.41 0.42
CA LEU A 48 2.71 3.20 -1.01
C LEU A 48 2.95 4.54 -1.73
N GLY A 49 3.30 4.49 -3.02
CA GLY A 49 3.40 5.68 -3.87
C GLY A 49 2.13 6.53 -3.84
N ALA A 50 2.28 7.84 -4.07
CA ALA A 50 1.18 8.82 -4.09
C ALA A 50 0.35 8.94 -2.79
N GLY A 51 0.90 8.54 -1.63
CA GLY A 51 0.26 8.71 -0.32
C GLY A 51 -0.78 7.63 0.02
N ALA A 52 -0.92 6.59 -0.81
CA ALA A 52 -1.69 5.42 -0.45
C ALA A 52 -1.01 4.64 0.68
N THR A 53 -1.77 3.82 1.41
CA THR A 53 -1.23 2.92 2.44
C THR A 53 -1.70 1.49 2.17
N PHE A 54 -0.92 0.53 2.64
CA PHE A 54 -1.28 -0.89 2.66
C PHE A 54 -1.11 -1.43 4.08
N THR A 55 -2.11 -2.13 4.59
CA THR A 55 -2.03 -2.86 5.86
C THR A 55 -2.17 -4.35 5.62
N GLY A 56 -1.15 -5.13 5.99
CA GLY A 56 -1.16 -6.60 5.86
C GLY A 56 -0.21 -7.26 6.84
N ASP A 57 -0.11 -8.59 6.81
CA ASP A 57 0.86 -9.30 7.64
C ASP A 57 2.30 -8.84 7.35
N VAL A 58 3.21 -9.01 8.31
CA VAL A 58 4.60 -8.55 8.21
C VAL A 58 5.29 -9.04 6.92
N VAL A 59 5.07 -10.29 6.51
CA VAL A 59 5.75 -10.89 5.35
C VAL A 59 5.22 -10.27 4.06
N THR A 60 3.89 -10.20 3.91
CA THR A 60 3.26 -9.57 2.74
C THR A 60 3.62 -8.08 2.66
N ALA A 61 3.55 -7.35 3.78
CA ALA A 61 3.91 -5.93 3.83
C ALA A 61 5.37 -5.68 3.45
N GLN A 62 6.31 -6.47 3.99
CA GLN A 62 7.72 -6.34 3.60
C GLN A 62 7.97 -6.65 2.12
N ARG A 63 7.23 -7.62 1.56
CA ARG A 63 7.31 -7.94 0.13
C ARG A 63 6.82 -6.76 -0.71
N VAL A 64 5.62 -6.25 -0.45
CA VAL A 64 5.04 -5.10 -1.16
C VAL A 64 5.96 -3.88 -1.07
N GLU A 65 6.53 -3.60 0.10
CA GLU A 65 7.47 -2.51 0.30
C GLU A 65 8.76 -2.69 -0.53
N ARG A 66 9.32 -3.90 -0.57
CA ARG A 66 10.48 -4.21 -1.42
C ARG A 66 10.14 -4.03 -2.89
N THR A 67 9.00 -4.54 -3.33
CA THR A 67 8.53 -4.41 -4.71
C THR A 67 8.37 -2.95 -5.11
N LEU A 68 7.85 -2.09 -4.22
CA LEU A 68 7.78 -0.65 -4.45
C LEU A 68 9.16 -0.02 -4.63
N ARG A 69 10.15 -0.37 -3.80
CA ARG A 69 11.53 0.13 -3.96
C ARG A 69 12.13 -0.26 -5.30
N VAL A 70 11.87 -1.48 -5.79
CA VAL A 70 12.31 -1.92 -7.12
C VAL A 70 11.67 -1.06 -8.21
N ALA A 71 10.35 -0.88 -8.17
CA ALA A 71 9.63 -0.03 -9.12
C ALA A 71 10.15 1.42 -9.13
N GLN A 72 10.43 1.99 -7.96
CA GLN A 72 10.97 3.35 -7.83
C GLN A 72 12.36 3.52 -8.44
N GLY A 73 13.15 2.44 -8.47
CA GLY A 73 14.47 2.37 -9.10
C GLY A 73 14.45 2.31 -10.62
N VAL A 74 13.28 2.09 -11.25
CA VAL A 74 13.16 2.02 -12.71
C VAL A 74 13.47 3.38 -13.35
N ALA A 75 14.36 3.37 -14.35
CA ALA A 75 14.83 4.57 -15.03
C ALA A 75 13.75 5.24 -15.89
N SER A 76 12.89 4.44 -16.55
CA SER A 76 11.78 4.94 -17.37
C SER A 76 10.70 5.56 -16.47
N PRO A 77 10.44 6.89 -16.55
CA PRO A 77 9.45 7.53 -15.68
C PRO A 77 8.03 7.03 -15.91
N GLN A 78 7.69 6.68 -17.15
CA GLN A 78 6.37 6.17 -17.51
C GLN A 78 6.15 4.74 -17.00
N LEU A 79 7.17 3.88 -17.13
CA LEU A 79 7.11 2.51 -16.59
C LEU A 79 7.05 2.54 -15.06
N ARG A 80 7.90 3.33 -14.41
CA ARG A 80 7.86 3.52 -12.95
C ARG A 80 6.47 3.91 -12.46
N ARG A 81 5.85 4.93 -13.05
CA ARG A 81 4.49 5.36 -12.68
C ARG A 81 3.47 4.25 -12.85
N SER A 82 3.56 3.48 -13.94
CA SER A 82 2.63 2.37 -14.20
C SER A 82 2.81 1.22 -13.20
N LEU A 83 4.05 0.94 -12.79
CA LEU A 83 4.36 -0.04 -11.75
C LEU A 83 3.88 0.42 -10.37
N GLU A 84 4.08 1.69 -10.02
CA GLU A 84 3.59 2.26 -8.75
C GLU A 84 2.05 2.22 -8.67
N GLU A 85 1.35 2.54 -9.76
CA GLU A 85 -0.11 2.43 -9.84
C GLU A 85 -0.56 0.97 -9.67
N LEU A 86 0.10 0.02 -10.36
CA LEU A 86 -0.19 -1.40 -10.22
C LEU A 86 0.01 -1.89 -8.78
N ILE A 87 1.09 -1.47 -8.12
CA ILE A 87 1.36 -1.80 -6.71
C ILE A 87 0.27 -1.20 -5.82
N GLY A 88 -0.16 0.03 -6.08
CA GLY A 88 -1.26 0.68 -5.36
C GLY A 88 -2.58 -0.08 -5.46
N GLN A 89 -2.98 -0.46 -6.68
CA GLN A 89 -4.22 -1.22 -6.89
C GLN A 89 -4.12 -2.64 -6.32
N THR A 90 -2.96 -3.27 -6.43
CA THR A 90 -2.72 -4.60 -5.85
C THR A 90 -2.69 -4.56 -4.33
N GLY A 91 -2.17 -3.50 -3.70
CA GLY A 91 -2.25 -3.31 -2.25
C GLY A 91 -3.69 -3.32 -1.75
N LYS A 92 -4.59 -2.58 -2.41
CA LYS A 92 -6.03 -2.60 -2.12
C LYS A 92 -6.66 -3.97 -2.33
N LEU A 93 -6.17 -4.73 -3.31
CA LEU A 93 -6.61 -6.10 -3.58
C LEU A 93 -6.20 -7.03 -2.44
N LEU A 94 -4.94 -6.96 -2.01
CA LEU A 94 -4.41 -7.79 -0.93
C LEU A 94 -5.20 -7.60 0.38
N GLU A 95 -5.62 -6.38 0.71
CA GLU A 95 -6.46 -6.09 1.89
C GLU A 95 -7.85 -6.74 1.86
N ARG A 96 -8.31 -7.20 0.69
CA ARG A 96 -9.64 -7.79 0.46
C ARG A 96 -9.58 -9.29 0.22
N LEU A 97 -8.37 -9.85 0.06
CA LEU A 97 -8.17 -11.24 -0.30
C LEU A 97 -8.08 -12.09 0.96
N GLU A 98 -8.83 -13.18 0.97
CA GLU A 98 -8.74 -14.22 1.99
C GLU A 98 -8.62 -15.59 1.29
N PRO A 99 -7.92 -16.57 1.88
CA PRO A 99 -7.15 -16.48 3.14
C PRO A 99 -5.76 -15.82 2.96
N ALA A 100 -5.00 -15.65 4.04
CA ALA A 100 -3.68 -15.00 4.04
C ALA A 100 -2.64 -15.66 3.11
N GLU A 101 -2.73 -16.96 2.87
CA GLU A 101 -1.90 -17.66 1.89
C GLU A 101 -2.09 -17.07 0.48
N ARG A 102 -3.32 -16.73 0.14
CA ARG A 102 -3.67 -16.14 -1.15
C ARG A 102 -3.14 -14.71 -1.29
N GLN A 103 -3.10 -13.95 -0.20
CA GLN A 103 -2.43 -12.64 -0.19
C GLN A 103 -0.95 -12.80 -0.53
N ASN A 104 -0.27 -13.77 0.08
CA ASN A 104 1.15 -14.03 -0.17
C ASN A 104 1.43 -14.46 -1.62
N GLU A 105 0.60 -15.32 -2.19
CA GLU A 105 0.70 -15.74 -3.59
C GLU A 105 0.57 -14.54 -4.55
N VAL A 106 -0.43 -13.69 -4.32
CA VAL A 106 -0.68 -12.50 -5.15
C VAL A 106 0.43 -11.48 -5.00
N ALA A 107 0.94 -11.28 -3.78
CA ALA A 107 2.09 -10.41 -3.54
C ALA A 107 3.37 -10.94 -4.22
N ARG A 108 3.54 -12.27 -4.34
CA ARG A 108 4.65 -12.88 -5.09
C ARG A 108 4.51 -12.70 -6.59
N SER A 109 3.30 -12.83 -7.14
CA SER A 109 3.02 -12.50 -8.55
C SER A 109 3.32 -11.03 -8.83
N LEU A 110 2.91 -10.12 -7.94
CA LEU A 110 3.24 -8.69 -8.04
C LEU A 110 4.76 -8.46 -8.09
N GLU A 111 5.49 -9.04 -7.14
CA GLU A 111 6.95 -8.93 -7.08
C GLU A 111 7.60 -9.44 -8.38
N THR A 112 7.19 -10.61 -8.85
CA THR A 112 7.77 -11.21 -10.07
C THR A 112 7.50 -10.34 -11.29
N LEU A 113 6.28 -9.83 -11.45
CA LEU A 113 5.96 -8.92 -12.56
C LEU A 113 6.81 -7.65 -12.51
N VAL A 114 6.95 -7.03 -11.34
CA VAL A 114 7.74 -5.80 -11.17
C VAL A 114 9.22 -6.05 -11.39
N GLU A 115 9.78 -7.15 -10.87
CA GLU A 115 11.17 -7.53 -11.09
C GLU A 115 11.45 -7.78 -12.56
N GLU A 116 10.61 -8.56 -13.26
CA GLU A 116 10.77 -8.78 -14.69
C GLU A 116 10.65 -7.49 -15.48
N ALA A 117 9.61 -6.68 -15.23
CA ALA A 117 9.42 -5.40 -15.90
C ALA A 117 10.59 -4.43 -15.69
N SER A 118 11.33 -4.57 -14.59
CA SER A 118 12.49 -3.73 -14.27
C SER A 118 13.80 -4.20 -14.90
N LYS A 119 13.84 -5.41 -15.49
CA LYS A 119 15.04 -5.95 -16.13
C LYS A 119 15.29 -5.30 -17.49
N PRO A 120 16.57 -5.19 -17.91
CA PRO A 120 16.90 -4.78 -19.28
C PRO A 120 16.34 -5.74 -20.34
N THR A 121 16.29 -7.03 -20.00
CA THR A 121 15.75 -8.11 -20.85
C THR A 121 14.74 -8.92 -20.04
N PRO A 122 13.46 -8.49 -19.99
CA PRO A 122 12.40 -9.20 -19.27
C PRO A 122 12.14 -10.58 -19.88
N ASP A 123 11.97 -11.61 -19.05
CA ASP A 123 11.50 -12.91 -19.52
C ASP A 123 9.97 -12.88 -19.65
N LYS A 124 9.51 -13.01 -20.89
CA LYS A 124 8.09 -12.98 -21.25
C LYS A 124 7.25 -14.01 -20.51
N ARG A 125 7.79 -15.20 -20.24
CA ARG A 125 7.03 -16.26 -19.57
C ARG A 125 6.67 -15.85 -18.15
N TRP A 126 7.61 -15.20 -17.46
CA TRP A 126 7.43 -14.83 -16.05
C TRP A 126 6.51 -13.64 -15.87
N TYR A 127 6.63 -12.59 -16.68
CA TYR A 127 5.72 -11.46 -16.55
C TYR A 127 4.30 -11.82 -17.01
N GLN A 128 4.14 -12.71 -18.01
CA GLN A 128 2.81 -13.16 -18.44
C GLN A 128 2.12 -13.97 -17.36
N LEU A 129 2.78 -15.01 -16.84
CA LEU A 129 2.23 -15.84 -15.76
C LEU A 129 1.86 -15.00 -14.52
N SER A 130 2.73 -14.06 -14.17
CA SER A 130 2.49 -13.17 -13.03
C SER A 130 1.33 -12.20 -13.27
N SER A 131 1.21 -11.67 -14.49
CA SER A 131 0.09 -10.81 -14.89
C SER A 131 -1.25 -11.54 -14.83
N GLU A 132 -1.28 -12.78 -15.30
CA GLU A 132 -2.48 -13.64 -15.25
C GLU A 132 -2.89 -13.90 -13.80
N GLY A 133 -1.94 -14.27 -12.93
CA GLY A 133 -2.21 -14.48 -11.50
C GLY A 133 -2.80 -13.24 -10.81
N LEU A 134 -2.30 -12.04 -11.12
CA LEU A 134 -2.85 -10.78 -10.59
C LEU A 134 -4.27 -10.51 -11.08
N ILE A 135 -4.52 -10.72 -12.37
CA ILE A 135 -5.85 -10.53 -12.97
C ILE A 135 -6.85 -11.52 -12.38
N ASP A 136 -6.47 -12.79 -12.23
CA ASP A 136 -7.33 -13.82 -11.66
C ASP A 136 -7.63 -13.58 -10.18
N ALA A 137 -6.66 -13.08 -9.43
CA ALA A 137 -6.90 -12.61 -8.07
C ALA A 137 -7.89 -11.45 -8.05
N ALA A 138 -7.72 -10.46 -8.93
CA ALA A 138 -8.60 -9.30 -9.01
C ALA A 138 -10.04 -9.66 -9.38
N LYS A 139 -10.28 -10.71 -10.17
CA LYS A 139 -11.63 -11.21 -10.49
C LYS A 139 -12.42 -11.66 -9.26
N THR A 140 -11.74 -12.05 -8.18
CA THR A 140 -12.43 -12.46 -6.94
C THR A 140 -12.88 -11.29 -6.07
N VAL A 141 -12.40 -10.09 -6.37
CA VAL A 141 -12.84 -8.86 -5.71
C VAL A 141 -13.40 -7.94 -6.81
N ALA A 142 -14.69 -8.05 -7.08
CA ALA A 142 -15.35 -7.41 -8.24
C ALA A 142 -15.02 -5.92 -8.41
N ALA A 143 -14.96 -5.17 -7.30
CA ALA A 143 -14.63 -3.73 -7.31
C ALA A 143 -13.19 -3.42 -7.75
N LEU A 144 -12.31 -4.42 -7.76
CA LEU A 144 -10.89 -4.28 -8.10
C LEU A 144 -10.50 -4.99 -9.40
N THR A 145 -11.43 -5.72 -10.03
CA THR A 145 -11.17 -6.43 -11.29
C THR A 145 -10.70 -5.47 -12.39
N GLU A 146 -11.47 -4.42 -12.67
CA GLU A 146 -11.11 -3.41 -13.67
C GLU A 146 -9.83 -2.64 -13.34
N PRO A 147 -9.66 -2.02 -12.16
CA PRO A 147 -8.48 -1.20 -11.89
C PRO A 147 -7.19 -2.01 -11.90
N VAL A 148 -7.18 -3.23 -11.35
CA VAL A 148 -5.97 -4.09 -11.40
C VAL A 148 -5.70 -4.56 -12.82
N THR A 149 -6.71 -5.01 -13.56
CA THR A 149 -6.52 -5.46 -14.96
C THR A 149 -6.02 -4.33 -15.84
N SER A 150 -6.54 -3.11 -15.66
CA SER A 150 -6.09 -1.92 -16.38
C SER A 150 -4.63 -1.58 -16.05
N ALA A 151 -4.26 -1.62 -14.77
CA ALA A 151 -2.88 -1.35 -14.35
C ALA A 151 -1.90 -2.40 -14.90
N VAL A 152 -2.26 -3.69 -14.88
CA VAL A 152 -1.46 -4.77 -15.49
C VAL A 152 -1.28 -4.52 -16.98
N LYS A 153 -2.35 -4.22 -17.73
CA LYS A 153 -2.27 -3.93 -19.17
C LYS A 153 -1.39 -2.71 -19.46
N ALA A 154 -1.46 -1.66 -18.63
CA ALA A 154 -0.64 -0.47 -18.79
C ALA A 154 0.86 -0.78 -18.65
N VAL A 155 1.24 -1.64 -17.70
CA VAL A 155 2.63 -2.13 -17.57
C VAL A 155 3.03 -2.95 -18.79
N LEU A 156 2.21 -3.92 -19.19
CA LEU A 156 2.54 -4.80 -20.31
C LEU A 156 2.70 -4.05 -21.64
N ALA A 157 1.90 -3.01 -21.88
CA ALA A 157 2.00 -2.18 -23.07
C ALA A 157 3.34 -1.42 -23.19
N LEU A 158 4.10 -1.31 -22.10
CA LEU A 158 5.41 -0.66 -22.07
C LEU A 158 6.58 -1.66 -22.18
N LEU A 159 6.29 -2.96 -22.16
CA LEU A 159 7.28 -4.05 -22.28
C LEU A 159 7.24 -4.75 -23.64
N LEU A 160 6.21 -4.46 -24.45
CA LEU A 160 6.00 -4.98 -25.81
C LEU A 160 6.53 -3.99 -26.84
#